data_AF-A0A942DUK7-F1
#
_entry.id   AF-A0A942DUK7-F1
#
_cell.length_a   1.000
_cell.length_b   1.000
_cell.length_c   1.000
_cell.angle_alpha   90.00
_cell.angle_beta   90.00
_cell.angle_gamma   90.00
#
_symmetry.space_group_name_H-M   'P 1'
#
loop_
_entity.id
_entity.type
_entity.pdbx_description
1 polymer ?
#
loop_
_entity_poly.entity_id
_entity_poly.type
_entity_poly.pdbx_seq_one_letter_code
_entity_poly.pdbx_strand_id
1 'polypeptide(L)'
;MTLFRNVVFVAALAGLLASLVMTGLQAWFTVPLILKAETYESAEPVHDHDHSASAGAADASHSHGHSHSDGHDHGDGWAPADGTERFTYTALANIVSGVGFALLLVAVSEFAGGISSWRVGAAWGFAGFAVFTLAPGLGLPPELPGMPAAELEGRQFWWLATVAATAAGLALIAFRGTVVLSLVGLALIVAPHLIGAPQPASHESPVPVELHRDFVIAATLTSLVFWVLLGGLAGVLRQRLIGRAGNLRDQLA
;
A
#
# COMPACT_ATOMS: atom_id res chain seq x y z
N MET A 1 -8.51 -32.26 0.29
CA MET A 1 -7.66 -31.92 1.45
C MET A 1 -6.21 -31.60 1.07
N THR A 2 -5.56 -32.38 0.19
CA THR A 2 -4.15 -32.15 -0.21
C THR A 2 -3.93 -30.88 -1.04
N LEU A 3 -4.81 -30.58 -2.00
CA LEU A 3 -4.65 -29.41 -2.88
C LEU A 3 -4.77 -28.07 -2.14
N PHE A 4 -5.82 -27.90 -1.32
CA PHE A 4 -6.01 -26.70 -0.49
C PHE A 4 -4.81 -26.45 0.43
N ARG A 5 -4.34 -27.50 1.13
CA ARG A 5 -3.14 -27.41 1.97
C ARG A 5 -1.91 -26.95 1.18
N ASN A 6 -1.72 -27.50 -0.03
CA ASN A 6 -0.58 -27.14 -0.86
C ASN A 6 -0.68 -25.69 -1.37
N VAL A 7 -1.88 -25.21 -1.74
CA VAL A 7 -2.13 -23.81 -2.10
C VAL A 7 -1.76 -22.86 -0.96
N VAL A 8 -2.25 -23.13 0.25
CA VAL A 8 -1.92 -22.33 1.44
C VAL A 8 -0.42 -22.35 1.73
N PHE A 9 0.23 -23.51 1.60
CA PHE A 9 1.67 -23.63 1.85
C PHE A 9 2.51 -22.90 0.80
N VAL A 10 2.15 -23.00 -0.49
CA VAL A 10 2.78 -22.24 -1.58
C VAL A 10 2.67 -20.74 -1.32
N ALA A 11 1.47 -20.27 -0.97
CA ALA A 11 1.22 -18.86 -0.67
C ALA A 11 2.02 -18.39 0.55
N ALA A 12 1.98 -19.14 1.66
CA ALA A 12 2.70 -18.78 2.89
C ALA A 12 4.21 -18.66 2.65
N LEU A 13 4.82 -19.63 1.96
CA LEU A 13 6.25 -19.62 1.70
C LEU A 13 6.65 -18.54 0.67
N ALA A 14 5.88 -18.35 -0.41
CA ALA A 14 6.13 -17.29 -1.38
C ALA A 14 5.99 -15.90 -0.74
N GLY A 15 4.94 -15.69 0.05
CA GLY A 15 4.66 -14.45 0.77
C GLY A 15 5.74 -14.12 1.78
N LEU A 16 6.17 -15.10 2.58
CA LEU A 16 7.29 -14.94 3.53
C LEU A 16 8.57 -14.51 2.81
N LEU A 17 8.99 -15.24 1.77
CA LEU A 17 10.25 -14.94 1.07
C LEU A 17 10.20 -13.58 0.37
N ALA A 18 9.10 -13.24 -0.30
CA ALA A 18 8.94 -11.95 -0.97
C ALA A 18 8.91 -10.78 0.02
N SER A 19 8.25 -10.95 1.17
CA SER A 19 8.16 -9.91 2.21
C SER A 19 9.47 -9.67 2.96
N LEU A 20 10.32 -10.68 3.12
CA LEU A 20 11.67 -10.50 3.66
C LEU A 20 12.52 -9.61 2.74
N VAL A 21 12.44 -9.84 1.42
CA VAL A 21 13.11 -8.98 0.43
C VAL A 21 12.51 -7.57 0.46
N MET A 22 11.19 -7.44 0.50
CA MET A 22 10.50 -6.14 0.61
C MET A 22 10.94 -5.36 1.85
N THR A 23 11.08 -6.04 2.99
CA THR A 23 11.53 -5.42 4.25
C THR A 23 12.95 -4.88 4.12
N GLY A 24 13.86 -5.65 3.50
CA GLY A 24 15.23 -5.18 3.23
C GLY A 24 15.28 -3.97 2.29
N LEU A 25 14.47 -3.99 1.22
CA LEU A 25 14.36 -2.87 0.28
C LEU A 25 13.79 -1.62 0.96
N GLN A 26 12.73 -1.75 1.76
CA GLN A 26 12.17 -0.62 2.49
C GLN A 26 13.16 -0.04 3.48
N ALA A 27 13.87 -0.88 4.25
CA ALA A 27 14.89 -0.43 5.20
C ALA A 27 15.98 0.41 4.52
N TRP A 28 16.32 0.10 3.27
CA TRP A 28 17.37 0.80 2.53
C TRP A 28 16.89 2.01 1.72
N PHE A 29 15.73 1.93 1.08
CA PHE A 29 15.26 2.94 0.13
C PHE A 29 14.13 3.81 0.65
N THR A 30 13.23 3.26 1.47
CA THR A 30 11.99 3.94 1.87
C THR A 30 12.14 4.58 3.25
N VAL A 31 12.67 3.84 4.24
CA VAL A 31 12.82 4.30 5.61
C VAL A 31 13.68 5.56 5.74
N PRO A 32 14.83 5.72 5.05
CA PRO A 32 15.61 6.95 5.14
C PRO A 32 14.85 8.19 4.66
N LEU A 33 13.97 8.04 3.67
CA LEU A 33 13.15 9.13 3.13
C LEU A 33 12.03 9.51 4.11
N ILE A 34 11.44 8.50 4.77
CA ILE A 34 10.44 8.71 5.83
C ILE A 34 11.07 9.48 7.01
N LEU A 35 12.21 9.01 7.53
CA LEU A 35 12.92 9.68 8.64
C LEU A 35 13.31 11.11 8.27
N LYS A 36 13.67 11.36 7.01
CA LYS A 36 13.96 12.71 6.54
C LYS A 36 12.70 13.58 6.49
N ALA A 37 11.56 13.03 6.08
CA ALA A 37 10.28 13.76 6.06
C ALA A 37 9.78 14.14 7.46
N GLU A 38 9.94 13.24 8.45
CA GLU A 38 9.58 13.48 9.85
C GLU A 38 10.30 14.71 10.44
N THR A 39 11.49 15.07 9.93
CA THR A 39 12.20 16.30 10.34
C THR A 39 11.52 17.60 9.90
N TYR A 40 10.71 17.56 8.83
CA TYR A 40 9.96 18.73 8.36
C TYR A 40 8.62 18.88 9.08
N GLU A 41 8.00 17.77 9.49
CA GLU A 41 6.80 17.75 10.32
C GLU A 41 7.09 18.28 11.73
N SER A 42 8.22 17.87 12.32
CA SER A 42 8.64 18.31 13.65
C SER A 42 9.18 19.74 13.70
N ALA A 43 9.46 20.35 12.54
CA ALA A 43 10.06 21.67 12.40
C ALA A 43 9.04 22.78 12.13
N GLU A 44 7.72 22.51 12.20
CA GLU A 44 6.73 23.58 12.13
C GLU A 44 7.03 24.64 13.21
N PRO A 45 7.14 25.92 12.83
CA PRO A 45 7.43 26.96 13.79
C PRO A 45 6.26 27.04 14.77
N VAL A 46 6.57 27.01 16.06
CA VAL A 46 5.75 27.63 17.11
C VAL A 46 5.26 28.95 16.51
N HIS A 47 3.95 29.10 16.34
CA HIS A 47 3.37 30.40 16.04
C HIS A 47 3.95 31.36 17.09
N ASP A 48 4.85 32.25 16.65
CA ASP A 48 5.32 33.37 17.44
C ASP A 48 4.06 34.14 17.85
N HIS A 49 3.60 33.89 19.07
CA HIS A 49 2.73 34.82 19.75
C HIS A 49 3.57 36.08 19.93
N ASP A 50 3.42 36.98 18.96
CA ASP A 50 3.91 38.34 18.97
C ASP A 50 3.41 39.02 20.24
N HIS A 51 4.18 38.89 21.33
CA HIS A 51 3.98 39.66 22.55
C HIS A 51 4.53 41.06 22.31
N SER A 52 3.79 41.80 21.48
CA SER A 52 3.82 43.24 21.45
C SER A 52 3.49 43.79 22.85
N ALA A 53 4.49 44.48 23.39
CA ALA A 53 4.59 45.25 24.62
C ALA A 53 3.30 45.60 25.40
N SER A 54 3.35 45.32 26.71
CA SER A 54 2.82 46.23 27.74
C SER A 54 3.53 46.00 29.07
N ALA A 55 4.32 46.99 29.51
CA ALA A 55 4.85 47.08 30.85
C ALA A 55 3.72 47.30 31.88
N GLY A 56 3.68 46.50 32.95
CA GLY A 56 2.76 46.70 34.06
C GLY A 56 3.01 45.68 35.18
N ALA A 57 3.35 46.18 36.37
CA ALA A 57 3.70 45.43 37.56
C ALA A 57 2.50 44.84 38.32
N ALA A 58 2.82 43.90 39.22
CA ALA A 58 2.11 43.49 40.45
C ALA A 58 1.10 42.31 40.42
N ASP A 59 1.54 41.24 41.10
CA ASP A 59 0.91 40.53 42.24
C ASP A 59 -0.46 39.80 42.16
N ALA A 60 -0.42 38.58 42.72
CA ALA A 60 -1.42 37.69 43.32
C ALA A 60 -2.89 37.58 42.83
N SER A 61 -3.22 36.32 42.47
CA SER A 61 -4.47 35.56 42.70
C SER A 61 -5.76 35.96 41.95
N HIS A 62 -6.40 34.99 41.29
CA HIS A 62 -7.80 34.57 41.48
C HIS A 62 -8.19 33.49 40.46
N SER A 63 -9.01 32.52 40.91
CA SER A 63 -9.70 31.54 40.08
C SER A 63 -10.70 32.19 39.14
N HIS A 64 -11.02 31.59 37.99
CA HIS A 64 -12.37 31.21 37.55
C HIS A 64 -12.32 30.54 36.18
N GLY A 65 -13.21 29.56 36.00
CA GLY A 65 -13.17 28.59 34.92
C GLY A 65 -13.47 29.15 33.53
N HIS A 66 -12.89 28.46 32.56
CA HIS A 66 -13.36 28.45 31.19
C HIS A 66 -13.62 26.99 30.81
N SER A 67 -14.91 26.66 30.74
CA SER A 67 -15.39 25.53 29.96
C SER A 67 -15.08 25.80 28.49
N HIS A 68 -14.09 25.10 27.96
CA HIS A 68 -13.95 24.92 26.52
C HIS A 68 -13.99 23.42 26.24
N SER A 69 -15.11 23.04 25.62
CA SER A 69 -15.28 21.98 24.63
C SER A 69 -14.39 20.75 24.77
N ASP A 70 -15.07 19.59 24.89
CA ASP A 70 -14.59 18.27 24.49
C ASP A 70 -13.90 18.33 23.11
N GLY A 71 -12.63 18.73 23.10
CA GLY A 71 -11.69 18.40 22.06
C GLY A 71 -11.38 16.94 22.28
N HIS A 72 -11.72 16.10 21.31
CA HIS A 72 -11.23 14.73 21.25
C HIS A 72 -9.71 14.78 21.38
N ASP A 73 -9.21 14.50 22.58
CA ASP A 73 -7.82 14.21 22.87
C ASP A 73 -7.51 12.93 22.10
N HIS A 74 -7.07 13.08 20.86
CA HIS A 74 -6.33 12.04 20.17
C HIS A 74 -4.96 11.96 20.85
N GLY A 75 -4.96 11.50 22.10
CA GLY A 75 -3.74 11.30 22.87
C GLY A 75 -2.78 10.47 22.01
N ASP A 76 -1.52 10.90 21.97
CA ASP A 76 -0.45 10.35 21.13
C ASP A 76 -0.65 8.84 20.93
N GLY A 77 -1.22 8.49 19.77
CA GLY A 77 -1.55 7.11 19.46
C GLY A 77 -0.27 6.28 19.58
N TRP A 78 -0.38 5.09 20.17
CA TRP A 78 0.80 4.23 20.33
C TRP A 78 1.56 4.08 19.01
N ALA A 79 2.86 4.39 19.04
CA ALA A 79 3.78 4.20 17.93
C ALA A 79 4.98 3.37 18.40
N PRO A 80 5.50 2.43 17.58
CA PRO A 80 6.75 1.72 17.88
C PRO A 80 7.91 2.69 18.07
N ALA A 81 8.80 2.44 19.03
CA ALA A 81 10.02 3.23 19.16
C ALA A 81 10.94 3.02 17.94
N ASP A 82 11.73 4.04 17.62
CA ASP A 82 12.68 3.98 16.52
C ASP A 82 13.75 2.90 16.71
N GLY A 83 14.35 2.49 15.59
CA GLY A 83 15.37 1.45 15.57
C GLY A 83 14.78 0.05 15.48
N THR A 84 15.11 -0.81 16.45
CA THR A 84 14.82 -2.25 16.37
C THR A 84 13.33 -2.57 16.52
N GLU A 85 12.59 -1.81 17.33
CA GLU A 85 11.16 -2.02 17.55
C GLU A 85 10.37 -1.69 16.27
N ARG A 86 10.51 -0.48 15.72
CA ARG A 86 9.91 -0.09 14.43
C ARG A 86 10.29 -1.04 13.30
N PHE A 87 11.55 -1.45 13.19
CA PHE A 87 11.99 -2.42 12.18
C PHE A 87 11.27 -3.76 12.33
N THR A 88 11.17 -4.29 13.56
CA THR A 88 10.55 -5.60 13.82
C THR A 88 9.06 -5.58 13.51
N TYR A 89 8.34 -4.56 13.95
CA TYR A 89 6.91 -4.42 13.64
C TYR A 89 6.67 -4.22 12.14
N THR A 90 7.53 -3.44 11.46
CA THR A 90 7.45 -3.27 9.99
C THR A 90 7.69 -4.61 9.28
N ALA A 91 8.70 -5.37 9.68
CA ALA A 91 8.99 -6.69 9.12
C ALA A 91 7.82 -7.66 9.31
N LEU A 92 7.22 -7.69 10.51
CA LEU A 92 6.05 -8.53 10.80
C LEU A 92 4.84 -8.10 9.98
N ALA A 93 4.55 -6.80 9.89
CA ALA A 93 3.47 -6.25 9.08
C ALA A 93 3.63 -6.61 7.60
N ASN A 94 4.86 -6.50 7.07
CA ASN A 94 5.19 -6.92 5.70
C ASN A 94 4.99 -8.42 5.49
N ILE A 95 5.37 -9.26 6.45
CA ILE A 95 5.18 -10.72 6.36
C ILE A 95 3.69 -11.07 6.32
N VAL A 96 2.90 -10.52 7.25
CA VAL A 96 1.46 -10.78 7.30
C VAL A 96 0.78 -10.32 6.01
N SER A 97 1.06 -9.09 5.58
CA SER A 97 0.52 -8.54 4.33
C SER A 97 0.96 -9.34 3.11
N GLY A 98 2.25 -9.70 3.05
CA GLY A 98 2.83 -10.47 1.97
C GLY A 98 2.22 -11.85 1.82
N VAL A 99 1.98 -12.55 2.93
CA VAL A 99 1.25 -13.83 2.95
C VAL A 99 -0.21 -13.63 2.52
N GLY A 100 -0.88 -12.57 2.97
CA GLY A 100 -2.24 -12.22 2.53
C GLY A 100 -2.34 -12.03 1.01
N PHE A 101 -1.46 -11.22 0.43
CA PHE A 101 -1.40 -11.03 -1.02
C PHE A 101 -1.03 -12.30 -1.78
N ALA A 102 -0.14 -13.12 -1.23
CA ALA A 102 0.20 -14.42 -1.80
C ALA A 102 -1.01 -15.35 -1.89
N LEU A 103 -1.84 -15.38 -0.84
CA LEU A 103 -3.06 -16.18 -0.80
C LEU A 103 -4.04 -15.73 -1.88
N LEU A 104 -4.27 -14.42 -2.01
CA LEU A 104 -5.12 -13.86 -3.06
C LEU A 104 -4.60 -14.21 -4.46
N LEU A 105 -3.30 -13.98 -4.72
CA LEU A 105 -2.67 -14.24 -6.01
C LEU A 105 -2.78 -15.71 -6.39
N VAL A 106 -2.40 -16.62 -5.48
CA VAL A 106 -2.45 -18.07 -5.77
C VAL A 106 -3.90 -18.51 -5.94
N ALA A 107 -4.81 -18.15 -5.04
CA ALA A 107 -6.21 -18.56 -5.12
C ALA A 107 -6.88 -18.12 -6.43
N VAL A 108 -6.75 -16.85 -6.81
CA VAL A 108 -7.30 -16.33 -8.07
C VAL A 108 -6.66 -17.02 -9.28
N SER A 109 -5.35 -17.25 -9.23
CA SER A 109 -4.66 -17.94 -10.33
C SER A 109 -5.16 -19.37 -10.53
N GLU A 110 -5.52 -20.11 -9.47
CA GLU A 110 -6.04 -21.48 -9.58
C GLU A 110 -7.39 -21.54 -10.31
N PHE A 111 -8.28 -20.57 -10.08
CA PHE A 111 -9.54 -20.47 -10.83
C PHE A 111 -9.31 -20.15 -12.32
N ALA A 112 -8.17 -19.54 -12.64
CA ALA A 112 -7.73 -19.23 -13.99
C ALA A 112 -6.83 -20.33 -14.62
N GLY A 113 -6.80 -21.54 -14.05
CA GLY A 113 -6.01 -22.68 -14.57
C GLY A 113 -4.65 -22.89 -13.91
N GLY A 114 -4.31 -22.08 -12.91
CA GLY A 114 -3.11 -22.19 -12.09
C GLY A 114 -1.87 -21.55 -12.71
N ILE A 115 -0.79 -21.49 -11.91
CA ILE A 115 0.50 -20.95 -12.35
C ILE A 115 1.38 -22.08 -12.89
N SER A 116 1.64 -22.06 -14.19
CA SER A 116 2.34 -23.15 -14.87
C SER A 116 3.87 -23.03 -14.87
N SER A 117 4.42 -21.85 -14.56
CA SER A 117 5.87 -21.56 -14.49
C SER A 117 6.18 -20.27 -13.75
N TRP A 118 7.45 -20.03 -13.40
CA TRP A 118 7.88 -18.78 -12.81
C TRP A 118 7.61 -17.55 -13.68
N ARG A 119 7.62 -17.70 -15.02
CA ARG A 119 7.32 -16.62 -15.98
C ARG A 119 5.85 -16.23 -15.93
N VAL A 120 4.97 -17.23 -15.92
CA VAL A 120 3.53 -17.03 -15.73
C VAL A 120 3.25 -16.45 -14.35
N GLY A 121 3.97 -16.92 -13.33
CA GLY A 121 3.93 -16.38 -11.98
C GLY A 121 4.33 -14.91 -11.93
N ALA A 122 5.44 -14.53 -12.56
CA ALA A 122 5.88 -13.14 -12.64
C ALA A 122 4.85 -12.25 -13.36
N ALA A 123 4.17 -12.75 -14.39
CA ALA A 123 3.08 -12.04 -15.04
C ALA A 123 1.86 -11.84 -14.12
N TRP A 124 1.49 -12.85 -13.33
CA TRP A 124 0.48 -12.72 -12.26
C TRP A 124 0.90 -11.71 -11.20
N GLY A 125 2.18 -11.73 -10.81
CA GLY A 125 2.78 -10.75 -9.91
C GLY A 125 2.65 -9.33 -10.46
N PHE A 126 3.05 -9.11 -11.71
CA PHE A 126 2.93 -7.82 -12.38
C PHE A 126 1.46 -7.35 -12.49
N ALA A 127 0.52 -8.26 -12.75
CA ALA A 127 -0.91 -7.92 -12.72
C ALA A 127 -1.35 -7.50 -11.31
N GLY A 128 -0.89 -8.19 -10.26
CA GLY A 128 -1.12 -7.78 -8.87
C GLY A 128 -0.55 -6.39 -8.57
N PHE A 129 0.69 -6.11 -9.00
CA PHE A 129 1.28 -4.77 -8.91
C PHE A 129 0.43 -3.72 -9.62
N ALA A 130 -0.04 -4.02 -10.84
CA ALA A 130 -0.87 -3.10 -11.61
C ALA A 130 -2.18 -2.76 -10.87
N VAL A 131 -2.81 -3.78 -10.28
CA VAL A 131 -4.10 -3.68 -9.56
C VAL A 131 -3.97 -2.94 -8.24
N PHE A 132 -3.03 -3.34 -7.39
CA PHE A 132 -2.97 -2.88 -5.99
C PHE A 132 -2.06 -1.67 -5.77
N THR A 133 -1.12 -1.42 -6.68
CA THR A 133 -0.11 -0.36 -6.51
C THR A 133 -0.14 0.64 -7.65
N LEU A 134 0.04 0.20 -8.90
CA LEU A 134 0.27 1.12 -10.01
C LEU A 134 -0.98 1.96 -10.31
N ALA A 135 -2.12 1.32 -10.60
CA ALA A 135 -3.32 2.07 -10.97
C ALA A 135 -3.78 2.99 -9.83
N PRO A 136 -3.92 2.53 -8.57
CA PRO A 136 -4.25 3.46 -7.49
C PRO A 136 -3.18 4.55 -7.30
N GLY A 137 -1.90 4.20 -7.39
CA GLY A 137 -0.77 5.13 -7.24
C GLY A 137 -0.69 6.24 -8.30
N LEU A 138 -1.33 6.07 -9.45
CA LEU A 138 -1.44 7.14 -10.46
C LEU A 138 -2.38 8.27 -10.02
N GLY A 139 -3.36 7.99 -9.17
CA GLY A 139 -4.27 9.01 -8.62
C GLY A 139 -3.95 9.41 -7.18
N LEU A 140 -3.56 8.44 -6.35
CA LEU A 140 -3.17 8.61 -4.95
C LEU A 140 -1.74 8.08 -4.78
N PRO A 141 -0.70 8.86 -5.17
CA PRO A 141 0.68 8.44 -4.99
C PRO A 141 1.02 8.24 -3.51
N PRO A 142 2.00 7.39 -3.16
CA PRO A 142 2.46 7.24 -1.79
C PRO A 142 2.86 8.59 -1.18
N GLU A 143 2.44 8.83 0.06
CA GLU A 143 2.67 10.09 0.78
C GLU A 143 3.68 9.88 1.91
N LEU A 144 4.46 10.92 2.18
CA LEU A 144 5.35 10.99 3.32
C LEU A 144 4.62 11.52 4.56
N PRO A 145 5.12 11.27 5.78
CA PRO A 145 4.64 11.94 6.99
C PRO A 145 4.63 13.48 6.84
N GLY A 146 3.65 14.13 7.47
CA GLY A 146 3.46 15.59 7.39
C GLY A 146 2.94 16.14 6.06
N MET A 147 2.60 15.29 5.07
CA MET A 147 1.99 15.76 3.82
C MET A 147 0.47 15.99 3.96
N PRO A 148 -0.10 17.01 3.29
CA PRO A 148 -1.53 17.24 3.31
C PRO A 148 -2.28 16.09 2.64
N ALA A 149 -3.31 15.60 3.31
CA ALA A 149 -4.11 14.48 2.86
C ALA A 149 -5.59 14.85 2.69
N ALA A 150 -6.23 14.30 1.65
CA ALA A 150 -7.69 14.28 1.53
C ALA A 150 -8.31 13.36 2.60
N GLU A 151 -9.61 13.55 2.86
CA GLU A 151 -10.38 12.71 3.78
C GLU A 151 -10.19 11.21 3.51
N LEU A 152 -9.92 10.46 4.58
CA LEU A 152 -9.53 9.05 4.52
C LEU A 152 -10.59 8.19 3.84
N GLU A 153 -11.86 8.40 4.16
CA GLU A 153 -12.98 7.62 3.61
C GLU A 153 -13.04 7.73 2.08
N GLY A 154 -12.91 8.96 1.56
CA GLY A 154 -12.92 9.20 0.12
C GLY A 154 -11.78 8.46 -0.59
N ARG A 155 -10.57 8.50 0.00
CA ARG A 155 -9.39 7.80 -0.53
C ARG A 155 -9.58 6.29 -0.52
N GLN A 156 -10.12 5.74 0.57
CA GLN A 156 -10.39 4.31 0.69
C GLN A 156 -11.40 3.84 -0.35
N PHE A 157 -12.50 4.57 -0.54
CA PHE A 157 -13.50 4.23 -1.55
C PHE A 157 -12.91 4.30 -2.97
N TRP A 158 -12.21 5.39 -3.29
CA TRP A 158 -11.58 5.55 -4.61
C TRP A 158 -10.51 4.49 -4.88
N TRP A 159 -9.69 4.16 -3.88
CA TRP A 159 -8.70 3.09 -3.97
C TRP A 159 -9.36 1.74 -4.26
N LEU A 160 -10.40 1.38 -3.51
CA LEU A 160 -11.11 0.12 -3.66
C LEU A 160 -11.80 0.02 -5.03
N ALA A 161 -12.42 1.11 -5.50
CA ALA A 161 -13.03 1.21 -6.82
C ALA A 161 -11.98 1.03 -7.93
N THR A 162 -10.81 1.67 -7.80
CA THR A 162 -9.71 1.56 -8.77
C THR A 162 -9.14 0.15 -8.83
N VAL A 163 -8.94 -0.49 -7.67
CA VAL A 163 -8.50 -1.88 -7.56
C VAL A 163 -9.51 -2.82 -8.25
N ALA A 164 -10.79 -2.69 -7.92
CA ALA A 164 -11.83 -3.55 -8.48
C ALA A 164 -11.97 -3.37 -10.00
N ALA A 165 -11.99 -2.12 -10.48
CA ALA A 165 -12.09 -1.80 -11.90
C ALA A 165 -10.86 -2.29 -12.68
N THR A 166 -9.66 -2.13 -12.13
CA THR A 166 -8.41 -2.58 -12.76
C THR A 166 -8.35 -4.11 -12.82
N ALA A 167 -8.71 -4.80 -11.73
CA ALA A 167 -8.75 -6.26 -11.68
C ALA A 167 -9.76 -6.84 -12.68
N ALA A 168 -10.97 -6.28 -12.73
CA ALA A 168 -12.01 -6.67 -13.69
C ALA A 168 -11.58 -6.39 -15.13
N GLY A 169 -10.99 -5.23 -15.39
CA GLY A 169 -10.51 -4.84 -16.71
C GLY A 169 -9.41 -5.76 -17.23
N LEU A 170 -8.40 -6.06 -16.40
CA LEU A 170 -7.35 -7.02 -16.73
C LEU A 170 -7.92 -8.42 -16.95
N ALA A 171 -8.89 -8.87 -16.15
CA ALA A 171 -9.52 -10.17 -16.32
C ALA A 171 -10.29 -10.28 -17.65
N LEU A 172 -11.01 -9.22 -18.06
CA LEU A 172 -11.66 -9.18 -19.37
C LEU A 172 -10.66 -9.28 -20.52
N ILE A 173 -9.57 -8.52 -20.44
CA ILE A 173 -8.52 -8.49 -21.46
C ILE A 173 -7.81 -9.85 -21.55
N ALA A 174 -7.44 -10.43 -20.40
CA ALA A 174 -6.62 -11.63 -20.35
C ALA A 174 -7.39 -12.92 -20.70
N PHE A 175 -8.67 -13.03 -20.32
CA PHE A 175 -9.39 -14.32 -20.40
C PHE A 175 -10.47 -14.40 -21.47
N ARG A 176 -10.97 -13.28 -22.02
CA ARG A 176 -12.14 -13.32 -22.92
C ARG A 176 -11.82 -13.27 -24.41
N GLY A 177 -10.62 -12.83 -24.80
CA GLY A 177 -10.09 -12.96 -26.16
C GLY A 177 -10.83 -12.22 -27.29
N THR A 178 -11.88 -11.45 -26.99
CA THR A 178 -12.61 -10.64 -27.99
C THR A 178 -12.22 -9.18 -27.90
N VAL A 179 -12.09 -8.50 -29.05
CA VAL A 179 -11.72 -7.08 -29.10
C VAL A 179 -12.71 -6.22 -28.31
N VAL A 180 -14.01 -6.50 -28.41
CA VAL A 180 -15.06 -5.76 -27.68
C VAL A 180 -14.85 -5.85 -26.17
N LEU A 181 -14.62 -7.05 -25.62
CA LEU A 181 -14.40 -7.20 -24.17
C LEU A 181 -13.06 -6.62 -23.73
N SER A 182 -12.03 -6.63 -24.58
CA SER A 182 -10.78 -5.92 -24.31
C SER A 182 -10.98 -4.40 -24.26
N LEU A 183 -11.81 -3.83 -25.13
CA LEU A 183 -12.16 -2.41 -25.10
C LEU A 183 -12.95 -2.05 -23.85
N VAL A 184 -13.91 -2.89 -23.44
CA VAL A 184 -14.63 -2.73 -22.16
C VAL A 184 -13.65 -2.81 -20.99
N GLY A 185 -12.71 -3.76 -21.01
CA GLY A 185 -11.71 -3.90 -19.96
C GLY A 185 -10.79 -2.68 -19.86
N LEU A 186 -10.37 -2.12 -21.00
CA LEU A 186 -9.61 -0.87 -21.03
C LEU A 186 -10.43 0.30 -20.49
N ALA A 187 -11.70 0.41 -20.88
CA ALA A 187 -12.59 1.44 -20.37
C ALA A 187 -12.77 1.35 -18.85
N LEU A 188 -12.87 0.14 -18.29
CA LEU A 188 -12.91 -0.08 -16.84
C LEU A 188 -11.63 0.39 -16.14
N ILE A 189 -10.45 0.09 -16.69
CA ILE A 189 -9.18 0.54 -16.13
C ILE A 189 -9.09 2.08 -16.14
N VAL A 190 -9.59 2.73 -17.19
CA VAL A 190 -9.51 4.19 -17.35
C VAL A 190 -10.56 4.92 -16.52
N ALA A 191 -11.73 4.32 -16.28
CA ALA A 191 -12.88 5.01 -15.66
C ALA A 191 -12.57 5.69 -14.30
N PRO A 192 -11.89 5.06 -13.32
CA PRO A 192 -11.56 5.71 -12.05
C PRO A 192 -10.70 6.97 -12.21
N HIS A 193 -9.84 6.99 -13.23
CA HIS A 193 -8.96 8.12 -13.53
C HIS A 193 -9.70 9.30 -14.18
N LEU A 194 -10.79 9.03 -14.90
CA LEU A 194 -11.68 10.08 -15.42
C LEU A 194 -12.52 10.74 -14.33
N ILE A 195 -12.89 9.97 -13.30
CA ILE A 195 -13.59 10.48 -12.11
C ILE A 195 -12.63 11.34 -11.28
N GLY A 196 -11.36 10.94 -11.20
CA GLY A 196 -10.32 11.64 -10.46
C GLY A 196 -10.23 11.20 -8.99
N ALA A 197 -9.02 11.18 -8.46
CA ALA A 197 -8.78 10.84 -7.06
C ALA A 197 -9.11 12.02 -6.13
N PRO A 198 -9.64 11.77 -4.92
CA PRO A 198 -9.86 12.81 -3.91
C PRO A 198 -8.57 13.59 -3.59
N GLN A 199 -8.65 14.91 -3.65
CA GLN A 199 -7.52 15.81 -3.39
C GLN A 199 -7.65 16.49 -2.03
N PRO A 200 -6.53 16.84 -1.37
CA PRO A 200 -6.56 17.64 -0.15
C PRO A 200 -7.08 19.06 -0.45
N ALA A 201 -7.59 19.73 0.58
CA ALA A 201 -8.08 21.11 0.46
C ALA A 201 -6.94 22.10 0.16
N SER A 202 -5.73 21.82 0.67
CA SER A 202 -4.49 22.56 0.41
C SER A 202 -3.40 21.60 -0.06
N HIS A 203 -2.52 22.10 -0.92
CA HIS A 203 -1.32 21.37 -1.38
C HIS A 203 -0.04 21.92 -0.74
N GLU A 204 -0.17 22.84 0.20
CA GLU A 204 0.97 23.35 0.98
C GLU A 204 1.53 22.21 1.82
N SER A 205 2.83 21.96 1.67
CA SER A 205 3.53 20.91 2.40
C SER A 205 4.88 21.44 2.87
N PRO A 206 5.28 21.15 4.12
CA PRO A 206 6.61 21.45 4.60
C PRO A 206 7.68 20.52 3.98
N VAL A 207 7.26 19.42 3.35
CA VAL A 207 8.13 18.42 2.75
C VAL A 207 8.58 18.86 1.34
N PRO A 208 9.89 18.88 1.04
CA PRO A 208 10.38 19.22 -0.30
C PRO A 208 9.85 18.29 -1.39
N VAL A 209 9.50 18.85 -2.55
CA VAL A 209 8.93 18.10 -3.68
C VAL A 209 9.88 17.01 -4.20
N GLU A 210 11.19 17.25 -4.18
CA GLU A 210 12.19 16.25 -4.58
C GLU A 210 12.17 15.05 -3.65
N LEU A 211 12.00 15.27 -2.34
CA LEU A 211 11.93 14.21 -1.35
C LEU A 211 10.67 13.35 -1.54
N HIS A 212 9.52 13.99 -1.79
CA HIS A 212 8.29 13.29 -2.12
C HIS A 212 8.43 12.46 -3.39
N ARG A 213 8.99 13.04 -4.47
CA ARG A 213 9.23 12.32 -5.72
C ARG A 213 10.12 11.10 -5.52
N ASP A 214 11.22 11.25 -4.80
CA ASP A 214 12.15 10.15 -4.55
C ASP A 214 11.48 9.03 -3.72
N PHE A 215 10.60 9.39 -2.79
CA PHE A 215 9.78 8.44 -2.02
C PHE A 215 8.79 7.69 -2.90
N VAL A 216 8.05 8.39 -3.77
CA VAL A 216 7.10 7.77 -4.71
C VAL A 216 7.82 6.75 -5.61
N ILE A 217 9.01 7.09 -6.12
CA ILE A 217 9.83 6.18 -6.92
C ILE A 217 10.26 4.97 -6.08
N ALA A 218 10.84 5.19 -4.90
CA ALA A 218 11.34 4.13 -4.04
C ALA A 218 10.23 3.16 -3.61
N ALA A 219 9.07 3.67 -3.20
CA ALA A 219 7.92 2.87 -2.78
C ALA A 219 7.33 2.07 -3.95
N THR A 220 7.18 2.70 -5.11
CA THR A 220 6.61 2.05 -6.31
C THR A 220 7.52 0.93 -6.82
N LEU A 221 8.84 1.17 -6.93
CA LEU A 221 9.80 0.17 -7.37
C LEU A 221 9.95 -0.97 -6.37
N THR A 222 9.95 -0.67 -5.07
CA THR A 222 9.97 -1.70 -4.02
C THR A 222 8.74 -2.60 -4.12
N SER A 223 7.56 -2.01 -4.36
CA SER A 223 6.32 -2.77 -4.58
C SER A 223 6.37 -3.61 -5.85
N LEU A 224 6.90 -3.08 -6.96
CA LEU A 224 7.08 -3.82 -8.20
C LEU A 224 7.96 -5.07 -7.98
N VAL A 225 9.10 -4.90 -7.31
CA VAL A 225 10.00 -6.02 -6.99
C VAL A 225 9.29 -7.05 -6.12
N PHE A 226 8.60 -6.62 -5.06
CA PHE A 226 7.81 -7.49 -4.20
C PHE A 226 6.83 -8.33 -5.00
N TRP A 227 6.00 -7.71 -5.85
CA TRP A 227 4.95 -8.39 -6.60
C TRP A 227 5.49 -9.36 -7.65
N VAL A 228 6.49 -8.95 -8.43
CA VAL A 228 7.11 -9.82 -9.44
C VAL A 228 7.81 -11.01 -8.78
N LEU A 229 8.52 -10.78 -7.67
CA LEU A 229 9.17 -11.82 -6.90
C LEU A 229 8.14 -12.78 -6.29
N LEU A 230 7.07 -12.25 -5.68
CA LEU A 230 5.97 -13.02 -5.10
C LEU A 230 5.36 -13.98 -6.12
N GLY A 231 4.98 -13.44 -7.28
CA GLY A 231 4.40 -14.24 -8.36
C GLY A 231 5.39 -15.26 -8.91
N GLY A 232 6.65 -14.87 -9.14
CA GLY A 232 7.71 -15.77 -9.61
C GLY A 232 7.96 -16.93 -8.66
N LEU A 233 8.10 -16.65 -7.36
CA LEU A 233 8.27 -17.65 -6.30
C LEU A 233 7.05 -18.56 -6.18
N ALA A 234 5.83 -18.01 -6.22
CA ALA A 234 4.60 -18.79 -6.22
C ALA A 234 4.58 -19.77 -7.40
N GLY A 235 5.00 -19.34 -8.60
CA GLY A 235 5.11 -20.21 -9.76
C GLY A 235 6.13 -21.34 -9.60
N VAL A 236 7.32 -21.06 -9.05
CA VAL A 236 8.34 -22.08 -8.77
C VAL A 236 7.85 -23.09 -7.73
N LEU A 237 7.28 -22.61 -6.64
CA LEU A 237 6.83 -23.44 -5.52
C LEU A 237 5.62 -24.30 -5.91
N ARG A 238 4.66 -23.72 -6.64
CA ARG A 238 3.50 -24.46 -7.15
C ARG A 238 3.91 -25.61 -8.06
N GLN A 239 4.85 -25.38 -8.99
CA GLN A 239 5.36 -26.45 -9.85
C GLN A 239 5.96 -27.61 -9.07
N ARG A 240 6.70 -27.31 -7.98
CA ARG A 240 7.35 -28.34 -7.15
C ARG A 240 6.37 -29.10 -6.26
N LEU A 241 5.33 -28.45 -5.75
CA LEU A 241 4.45 -29.02 -4.71
C LEU A 241 3.12 -29.57 -5.23
N ILE A 242 2.61 -29.06 -6.35
CA ILE A 242 1.30 -29.45 -6.92
C ILE A 242 1.48 -30.16 -8.28
N GLY A 243 2.60 -29.96 -8.96
CA GLY A 243 2.83 -30.49 -10.31
C GLY A 243 2.02 -29.76 -11.39
N ARG A 244 2.18 -30.15 -12.65
CA ARG A 244 1.49 -29.50 -13.80
C ARG A 244 0.01 -29.87 -13.94
N ALA A 245 -0.46 -30.93 -13.27
CA ALA A 245 -1.70 -31.63 -13.62
C ALA A 245 -2.90 -31.38 -12.67
N GLY A 246 -2.77 -30.53 -11.65
CA GLY A 246 -3.88 -30.21 -10.73
C GLY A 246 -4.10 -28.71 -10.63
N ASN A 247 -5.29 -28.24 -10.99
CA ASN A 247 -5.80 -26.93 -10.60
C ASN A 247 -7.12 -27.11 -9.83
N LEU A 248 -7.55 -26.10 -9.07
CA LEU A 248 -8.79 -26.18 -8.28
C LEU A 248 -10.04 -26.28 -9.15
N ARG A 249 -10.02 -25.68 -10.34
CA ARG A 249 -11.16 -25.66 -11.26
C ARG A 249 -11.54 -27.07 -11.72
N ASP A 250 -10.56 -27.90 -12.06
CA ASP A 250 -10.78 -29.27 -12.54
C ASP A 250 -11.26 -30.23 -11.44
N GLN A 251 -11.13 -29.86 -10.16
CA GLN A 251 -11.65 -30.65 -9.03
C GLN A 251 -13.05 -30.23 -8.57
N LEU A 252 -13.50 -29.04 -8.98
CA LEU A 252 -14.80 -28.47 -8.61
C LEU A 252 -15.85 -28.53 -9.74
N ALA A 253 -15.41 -28.83 -10.97
CA ALA A 253 -16.27 -29.08 -12.13
C ALA A 253 -16.70 -30.55 -12.18
#